data_AF-A0A960CH59-F1
#
_entry.id   AF-A0A960CH59-F1
#
_cell.length_a   1.000
_cell.length_b   1.000
_cell.length_c   1.000
_cell.angle_alpha   90.00
_cell.angle_beta   90.00
_cell.angle_gamma   90.00
#
_symmetry.space_group_name_H-M   'P 1'
#
loop_
_entity.id
_entity.type
_entity.pdbx_description
1 polymer ?
#
loop_
_entity_poly.entity_id
_entity_poly.type
_entity_poly.pdbx_seq_one_letter_code
_entity_poly.pdbx_strand_id
1 'polypeptide(L)'
;MAAHSGNRAAPTRGLATSVTATETSPSAPQTSAQLRHPDISPMIYTTCTFDQAMRAVHAENPEAARYIDASPPNLQFLRQFMASTPDQRVRLLNAIKDNPGADNALAVFTQMMTTCVNY
;
A
#
# COMPACT_ATOMS: atom_id res chain seq x y z
N MET A 1 12.71 29.09 45.90
CA MET A 1 11.86 30.07 46.61
C MET A 1 10.54 30.19 45.86
N ALA A 2 9.45 30.28 46.61
CA ALA A 2 8.06 30.11 46.19
C ALA A 2 7.54 31.18 45.21
N ALA A 3 6.55 30.81 44.39
CA ALA A 3 5.22 31.44 44.38
C ALA A 3 4.24 30.59 43.56
N HIS A 4 3.39 29.83 44.27
CA HIS A 4 2.07 29.39 43.80
C HIS A 4 1.06 30.37 44.40
N SER A 5 0.16 30.93 43.58
CA SER A 5 -1.08 31.59 44.03
C SER A 5 -2.02 31.78 42.84
N GLY A 6 -3.06 30.96 42.70
CA GLY A 6 -4.46 31.38 42.88
C GLY A 6 -5.17 31.22 41.52
N ASN A 7 -6.45 30.90 41.38
CA ASN A 7 -7.57 30.99 42.29
C ASN A 7 -8.69 30.02 41.82
N ARG A 8 -9.48 29.50 42.77
CA ARG A 8 -10.66 28.64 42.51
C ARG A 8 -11.84 29.47 42.01
N ALA A 9 -12.63 28.92 41.10
CA ALA A 9 -14.06 29.23 40.97
C ALA A 9 -14.81 28.04 40.38
N ALA A 10 -15.62 27.38 41.21
CA ALA A 10 -16.84 26.69 40.77
C ALA A 10 -17.99 27.67 41.04
N PRO A 11 -19.04 27.70 40.20
CA PRO A 11 -20.24 27.02 40.64
C PRO A 11 -21.19 26.48 39.54
N THR A 12 -22.17 25.73 40.05
CA THR A 12 -23.57 25.60 39.58
C THR A 12 -23.91 24.70 38.40
N ARG A 13 -24.42 23.52 38.78
CA ARG A 13 -25.46 22.72 38.11
C ARG A 13 -26.51 23.61 37.43
N GLY A 14 -26.65 23.45 36.12
CA GLY A 14 -27.86 23.75 35.35
C GLY A 14 -28.23 22.51 34.54
N LEU A 15 -29.32 21.85 34.91
CA LEU A 15 -29.98 20.87 34.06
C LEU A 15 -30.68 21.64 32.92
N ALA A 16 -30.24 21.44 31.69
CA ALA A 16 -30.98 21.82 30.50
C ALA A 16 -31.17 20.57 29.63
N THR A 17 -32.44 20.24 29.47
CA THR A 17 -32.99 19.10 28.74
C THR A 17 -32.56 19.07 27.28
N SER A 18 -32.21 17.86 26.85
CA SER A 18 -31.81 17.42 25.52
C SER A 18 -32.79 17.82 24.41
N VAL A 19 -32.32 18.65 23.49
CA VAL A 19 -32.69 18.60 22.07
C VAL A 19 -31.39 18.51 21.28
N THR A 20 -30.89 17.30 21.10
CA THR A 20 -29.96 17.02 19.99
C THR A 20 -30.83 16.54 18.85
N ALA A 21 -31.03 17.41 17.86
CA ALA A 21 -31.52 17.00 16.56
C ALA A 21 -30.62 15.85 16.08
N THR A 22 -31.21 14.69 15.83
CA THR A 22 -30.54 13.62 15.10
C THR A 22 -30.37 14.10 13.67
N GLU A 23 -29.25 14.76 13.39
CA GLU A 23 -28.78 14.96 12.03
C GLU A 23 -28.31 13.60 11.52
N THR A 24 -29.24 12.84 10.95
CA THR A 24 -28.93 11.67 10.16
C THR A 24 -28.20 12.15 8.91
N SER A 25 -26.89 12.36 9.04
CA SER A 25 -26.01 12.52 7.88
C SER A 25 -26.19 11.28 7.00
N PRO A 26 -26.58 11.39 5.72
CA PRO A 26 -26.55 10.25 4.84
C PRO A 26 -25.08 9.89 4.62
N SER A 27 -24.64 8.83 5.30
CA SER A 27 -23.41 8.12 4.97
C SER A 27 -23.38 7.91 3.47
N ALA A 28 -22.36 8.47 2.81
CA ALA A 28 -22.11 8.26 1.39
C ALA A 28 -22.15 6.75 1.06
N PRO A 29 -22.60 6.36 -0.15
CA PRO A 29 -22.53 4.96 -0.56
C PRO A 29 -21.09 4.49 -0.42
N GLN A 30 -20.87 3.49 0.43
CA GLN A 30 -19.62 2.75 0.47
C GLN A 30 -19.48 2.11 -0.91
N THR A 31 -18.63 2.70 -1.74
CA THR A 31 -18.19 2.11 -2.99
C THR A 31 -17.57 0.76 -2.62
N SER A 32 -18.29 -0.29 -3.03
CA SER A 32 -17.85 -1.67 -3.24
C SER A 32 -16.41 -1.94 -2.80
N ALA A 33 -16.25 -2.86 -1.83
CA ALA A 33 -14.98 -3.44 -1.42
C ALA A 33 -14.02 -3.57 -2.61
N GLN A 34 -13.08 -2.62 -2.65
CA GLN A 34 -11.99 -2.61 -3.61
C GLN A 34 -11.17 -3.87 -3.35
N LEU A 35 -10.67 -4.51 -4.41
CA LEU A 35 -9.77 -5.66 -4.32
C LEU A 35 -8.79 -5.44 -3.15
N ARG A 36 -8.73 -6.39 -2.21
CA ARG A 36 -7.84 -6.35 -1.03
C ARG A 36 -6.34 -6.35 -1.39
N HIS A 37 -6.02 -6.28 -2.67
CA HIS A 37 -4.67 -6.20 -3.20
C HIS A 37 -4.41 -4.75 -3.60
N PRO A 38 -3.23 -4.19 -3.28
CA PRO A 38 -2.83 -2.90 -3.83
C PRO A 38 -3.00 -2.91 -5.36
N ASP A 39 -3.34 -1.76 -5.94
CA ASP A 39 -3.50 -1.64 -7.38
C ASP A 39 -2.26 -2.23 -8.10
N ILE A 40 -2.44 -3.37 -8.78
CA ILE A 40 -1.38 -4.06 -9.51
C ILE A 40 -1.20 -3.54 -10.94
N SER A 41 -1.94 -2.50 -11.33
CA SER A 41 -1.81 -1.85 -12.64
C SER A 41 -0.37 -1.45 -12.98
N PRO A 42 0.47 -0.95 -12.04
CA PRO A 42 1.87 -0.68 -12.31
C PRO A 42 2.62 -1.92 -12.79
N MET A 43 2.31 -3.11 -12.27
CA MET A 43 2.94 -4.35 -12.72
C MET A 43 2.46 -4.77 -14.12
N ILE A 44 1.16 -4.64 -14.40
CA ILE A 44 0.57 -5.07 -15.68
C ILE A 44 1.07 -4.17 -16.82
N TYR A 45 1.10 -2.86 -16.61
CA TYR A 45 1.39 -1.85 -17.63
C TYR A 45 2.79 -1.24 -17.53
N THR A 46 3.68 -1.79 -16.70
CA THR A 46 5.06 -1.29 -16.60
C THR A 46 5.74 -1.24 -17.97
N THR A 47 6.40 -0.12 -18.23
CA THR A 47 7.28 0.11 -19.37
C THR A 47 8.76 0.02 -18.97
N CYS A 48 9.05 -0.24 -17.69
CA CYS A 48 10.41 -0.34 -17.20
C CYS A 48 11.12 -1.57 -17.75
N THR A 49 12.41 -1.43 -17.95
CA THR A 49 13.30 -2.57 -18.20
C THR A 49 13.62 -3.32 -16.91
N PHE A 50 14.12 -4.55 -17.05
CA PHE A 50 14.61 -5.34 -15.91
C PHE A 50 15.64 -4.58 -15.07
N ASP A 51 16.59 -3.92 -15.70
CA ASP A 51 17.64 -3.22 -14.97
C ASP A 51 17.10 -2.00 -14.21
N GLN A 52 16.13 -1.26 -14.77
CA GLN A 52 15.49 -0.14 -14.08
C GLN A 52 14.73 -0.60 -12.84
N ALA A 53 13.96 -1.68 -12.95
CA ALA A 53 13.23 -2.24 -11.83
C ALA A 53 14.17 -2.78 -10.73
N MET A 54 15.24 -3.47 -11.11
CA MET A 54 16.24 -3.94 -10.15
C MET A 54 16.96 -2.77 -9.46
N ARG A 55 17.30 -1.71 -10.19
CA ARG A 55 17.85 -0.48 -9.58
C ARG A 55 16.87 0.15 -8.60
N ALA A 56 15.58 0.21 -8.94
CA ALA A 56 14.55 0.77 -8.07
C ALA A 56 14.41 0.01 -6.76
N VAL A 57 14.29 -1.33 -6.80
CA VAL A 57 14.17 -2.12 -5.57
C VAL A 57 15.45 -2.09 -4.74
N HIS A 58 16.63 -2.08 -5.37
CA HIS A 58 17.91 -1.91 -4.66
C HIS A 58 18.02 -0.56 -3.95
N ALA A 59 17.49 0.50 -4.54
CA ALA A 59 17.50 1.85 -3.96
C ALA A 59 16.44 2.06 -2.86
N GLU A 60 15.22 1.58 -3.09
CA GLU A 60 14.06 1.90 -2.24
C GLU A 60 13.75 0.84 -1.20
N ASN A 61 14.11 -0.42 -1.46
CA ASN A 61 13.91 -1.53 -0.53
C ASN A 61 15.09 -2.52 -0.57
N PRO A 62 16.25 -2.15 0.02
CA PRO A 62 17.45 -2.99 -0.01
C PRO A 62 17.26 -4.36 0.65
N GLU A 63 16.35 -4.49 1.61
CA GLU A 63 16.04 -5.79 2.22
C GLU A 63 15.33 -6.71 1.23
N ALA A 64 14.30 -6.23 0.55
CA ALA A 64 13.63 -6.99 -0.50
C ALA A 64 14.57 -7.34 -1.66
N ALA A 65 15.42 -6.40 -2.05
CA ALA A 65 16.45 -6.63 -3.07
C ALA A 65 17.34 -7.85 -2.72
N ARG A 66 17.80 -7.96 -1.46
CA ARG A 66 18.60 -9.11 -1.02
C ARG A 66 17.88 -10.44 -1.17
N TYR A 67 16.58 -10.50 -0.87
CA TYR A 67 15.79 -11.73 -1.06
C TYR A 67 15.59 -12.08 -2.53
N ILE A 68 15.40 -11.07 -3.39
CA ILE A 68 15.28 -11.25 -4.83
C ILE A 68 16.61 -11.76 -5.41
N ASP A 69 17.72 -11.09 -5.08
CA ASP A 69 19.05 -11.41 -5.58
C ASP A 69 19.54 -12.79 -5.13
N ALA A 70 19.17 -13.22 -3.92
CA ALA A 70 19.51 -14.53 -3.39
C ALA A 70 18.72 -15.69 -4.01
N SER A 71 17.70 -15.40 -4.83
CA SER A 71 16.81 -16.40 -5.41
C SER A 71 16.86 -16.37 -6.94
N PRO A 72 17.67 -17.27 -7.56
CA PRO A 72 17.68 -17.41 -9.01
C PRO A 72 16.29 -17.62 -9.64
N PRO A 73 15.36 -18.40 -9.04
CA PRO A 73 13.99 -18.50 -9.54
C PRO A 73 13.24 -17.17 -9.58
N ASN A 74 13.41 -16.30 -8.57
CA ASN A 74 12.77 -14.98 -8.54
C ASN A 74 13.29 -14.08 -9.67
N LEU A 75 14.61 -14.09 -9.89
CA LEU A 75 15.23 -13.33 -10.98
C LEU A 75 14.74 -13.82 -12.36
N GLN A 76 14.61 -15.13 -12.55
CA GLN A 76 14.09 -15.69 -13.79
C GLN A 76 12.61 -15.33 -14.01
N PHE A 77 11.79 -15.43 -12.96
CA PHE A 77 10.39 -15.01 -13.02
C PHE A 77 10.26 -13.54 -13.40
N LEU A 78 11.04 -12.64 -12.76
CA LEU A 78 11.01 -11.22 -13.08
C LEU A 78 11.43 -10.92 -14.52
N ARG A 79 12.47 -11.59 -15.03
CA ARG A 79 12.89 -11.45 -16.44
C ARG A 79 11.76 -11.88 -17.39
N GLN A 80 11.14 -13.03 -17.13
CA GLN A 80 10.01 -13.52 -17.92
C GLN A 80 8.81 -12.56 -17.85
N PHE A 81 8.48 -12.08 -16.64
CA PHE A 81 7.36 -11.18 -16.40
C PHE A 81 7.53 -9.85 -17.16
N MET A 82 8.72 -9.26 -17.12
CA MET A 82 8.97 -8.00 -17.81
C MET A 82 9.00 -8.14 -19.33
N ALA A 83 9.47 -9.27 -19.85
CA ALA A 83 9.42 -9.59 -21.28
C ALA A 83 8.00 -9.94 -21.79
N SER A 84 7.04 -10.16 -20.89
CA SER A 84 5.67 -10.57 -21.22
C SER A 84 4.79 -9.39 -21.65
N THR A 85 3.82 -9.64 -22.52
CA THR A 85 2.74 -8.68 -22.84
C THR A 85 1.82 -8.43 -21.63
N PRO A 86 1.01 -7.36 -21.61
CA PRO A 86 0.08 -7.09 -20.50
C PRO A 86 -0.84 -8.28 -20.17
N ASP A 87 -1.45 -8.92 -21.19
CA ASP A 87 -2.31 -10.09 -20.97
C ASP A 87 -1.53 -11.30 -20.41
N GLN A 88 -0.28 -11.48 -20.83
CA GLN A 88 0.59 -12.54 -20.28
C GLN A 88 0.93 -12.24 -18.81
N ARG A 89 1.22 -10.98 -18.47
CA ARG A 89 1.47 -10.55 -17.08
C ARG A 89 0.26 -10.83 -16.19
N VAL A 90 -0.96 -10.52 -16.64
CA VAL A 90 -2.19 -10.85 -15.91
C VAL A 90 -2.29 -12.35 -15.63
N ARG A 91 -2.00 -13.20 -16.63
CA ARG A 91 -2.01 -14.67 -16.43
C ARG A 91 -0.98 -15.14 -15.41
N LEU A 92 0.24 -14.59 -15.48
CA LEU A 92 1.31 -14.91 -14.52
C LEU A 92 0.93 -14.50 -13.09
N LEU A 93 0.34 -13.32 -12.91
CA LEU A 93 -0.10 -12.83 -11.59
C LEU A 93 -1.25 -13.68 -11.03
N ASN A 94 -2.22 -14.04 -11.87
CA ASN A 94 -3.31 -14.92 -11.48
C ASN A 94 -2.83 -16.32 -11.07
N ALA A 95 -1.71 -16.80 -11.62
CA ALA A 95 -1.14 -18.09 -11.27
C ALA A 95 -0.46 -18.10 -9.89
N ILE A 96 -0.09 -16.94 -9.34
CA ILE A 96 0.65 -16.84 -8.08
C ILE A 96 -0.13 -16.16 -6.94
N LYS A 97 -1.24 -15.47 -7.24
CA LYS A 97 -1.95 -14.64 -6.25
C LYS A 97 -2.44 -15.39 -5.00
N ASP A 98 -2.69 -16.70 -5.12
CA ASP A 98 -3.20 -17.52 -4.01
C ASP A 98 -2.06 -18.26 -3.27
N ASN A 99 -0.80 -18.02 -3.62
CA ASN A 99 0.35 -18.61 -2.93
C ASN A 99 0.55 -17.97 -1.53
N PRO A 100 1.03 -18.74 -0.53
CA PRO A 100 1.42 -18.17 0.75
C PRO A 100 2.46 -17.04 0.58
N GLY A 101 2.15 -15.86 1.13
CA GLY A 101 3.03 -14.69 1.05
C GLY A 101 2.95 -13.90 -0.26
N ALA A 102 2.07 -14.27 -1.20
CA ALA A 102 1.89 -13.55 -2.46
C ALA A 102 1.57 -12.07 -2.25
N ASP A 103 0.68 -11.73 -1.31
CA ASP A 103 0.29 -10.34 -1.04
C ASP A 103 1.48 -9.45 -0.70
N ASN A 104 2.38 -9.93 0.16
CA ASN A 104 3.59 -9.20 0.55
C ASN A 104 4.54 -9.02 -0.63
N ALA A 105 4.74 -10.07 -1.43
CA ALA A 105 5.60 -10.01 -2.61
C ALA A 105 5.02 -9.06 -3.67
N LEU A 106 3.71 -9.13 -3.92
CA LEU A 106 3.02 -8.26 -4.86
C LEU A 106 3.09 -6.79 -4.43
N ALA A 107 2.98 -6.49 -3.14
CA ALA A 107 3.15 -5.11 -2.66
C ALA A 107 4.56 -4.57 -2.96
N VAL A 108 5.61 -5.36 -2.71
CA VAL A 108 7.00 -5.00 -3.04
C VAL A 108 7.18 -4.80 -4.54
N PHE A 109 6.69 -5.73 -5.36
CA PHE A 109 6.85 -5.63 -6.81
C PHE A 109 6.01 -4.51 -7.42
N THR A 110 4.83 -4.22 -6.90
CA THR A 110 4.04 -3.07 -7.32
C THR A 110 4.78 -1.76 -7.04
N GLN A 111 5.37 -1.61 -5.85
CA GLN A 111 6.19 -0.43 -5.52
C GLN A 111 7.40 -0.34 -6.46
N MET A 112 8.14 -1.43 -6.66
CA MET A 112 9.27 -1.50 -7.60
C MET A 112 8.87 -1.05 -9.00
N MET A 113 7.71 -1.49 -9.51
CA MET A 113 7.22 -1.13 -10.85
C MET A 113 6.63 0.28 -10.93
N THR A 114 6.25 0.86 -9.79
CA THR A 114 5.74 2.23 -9.72
C THR A 114 6.88 3.24 -9.84
N THR A 115 8.02 2.96 -9.20
CA THR A 115 9.12 3.93 -9.09
C THR A 115 10.28 3.70 -10.06
N CYS A 116 10.32 2.56 -10.74
CA CYS A 116 11.39 2.20 -11.69
C CYS A 116 11.60 3.21 -12.84
N VAL A 117 10.61 4.04 -13.17
CA VAL A 117 10.75 5.10 -14.18
C VAL A 117 11.77 6.18 -13.78
N ASN A 118 12.16 6.24 -12.50
CA ASN A 118 13.15 7.18 -11.98
C ASN A 118 14.58 6.63 -12.02
N TYR A 119 14.77 5.39 -12.49
CA TYR A 119 16.05 4.68 -12.53
C TYR A 119 16.34 4.16 -13.94
#